data_AF-A0A961Y4K7-F1
#
_entry.id   AF-A0A961Y4K7-F1
#
_cell.length_a   1.000
_cell.length_b   1.000
_cell.length_c   1.000
_cell.angle_alpha   90.00
_cell.angle_beta   90.00
_cell.angle_gamma   90.00
#
_symmetry.space_group_name_H-M   'P 1'
#
loop_
_entity.id
_entity.type
_entity.pdbx_description
1 polymer ?
#
loop_
_entity_poly.entity_id
_entity_poly.type
_entity_poly.pdbx_seq_one_letter_code
_entity_poly.pdbx_strand_id
1 'polypeptide(L)' 'MEQIEAIGIFLFVLFTLLGSGVWVGLALLGVAFVGMELFTSRPAGDAMITTIWTSSSSWTLTALPL' A
#
# COMPACT_ATOMS: atom_id res chain seq x y z
N MET A 1 -8.63 -23.37 -2.74
CA MET A 1 -8.01 -23.12 -1.42
C MET A 1 -7.19 -21.82 -1.43
N GLU A 2 -6.77 -21.35 -2.60
CA GLU A 2 -6.04 -20.09 -2.85
C GLU A 2 -6.60 -18.79 -2.21
N GLN A 3 -7.92 -18.50 -2.27
CA GLN A 3 -8.41 -17.19 -1.79
C GLN A 3 -8.34 -17.03 -0.27
N ILE A 4 -8.58 -18.11 0.46
CA ILE A 4 -8.54 -18.09 1.94
C ILE A 4 -7.10 -17.85 2.41
N GLU A 5 -6.12 -18.42 1.71
CA GLU A 5 -4.70 -18.22 1.99
C GLU A 5 -4.28 -16.77 1.75
N ALA A 6 -4.66 -16.18 0.60
CA ALA A 6 -4.39 -14.77 0.30
C ALA A 6 -5.02 -13.81 1.33
N ILE A 7 -6.28 -14.06 1.72
CA ILE A 7 -6.97 -13.27 2.75
C ILE A 7 -6.25 -13.43 4.09
N GLY A 8 -5.87 -14.65 4.47
CA GLY A 8 -5.14 -14.93 5.70
C GLY A 8 -3.82 -14.18 5.78
N ILE A 9 -3.05 -14.17 4.68
CA ILE A 9 -1.77 -13.45 4.59
C ILE A 9 -1.98 -11.94 4.75
N PHE A 10 -2.95 -11.34 4.04
CA PHE A 10 -3.20 -9.91 4.15
C PHE A 10 -3.67 -9.48 5.53
N LEU A 11 -4.58 -10.24 6.15
CA LEU A 11 -5.01 -9.95 7.52
C LEU A 11 -3.88 -10.13 8.52
N PHE A 12 -3.04 -11.17 8.36
CA PHE A 12 -1.89 -11.39 9.22
C PHE A 12 -0.90 -10.23 9.15
N VAL A 13 -0.53 -9.77 7.95
CA VAL A 13 0.36 -8.62 7.77
C VAL A 13 -0.25 -7.35 8.35
N LEU A 14 -1.54 -7.10 8.07
CA LEU A 14 -2.23 -5.91 8.55
C LEU A 14 -2.27 -5.86 10.09
N PHE A 15 -2.69 -6.94 10.74
CA PHE A 15 -2.78 -6.98 12.20
C PHE A 15 -1.41 -7.00 12.87
N THR A 16 -0.38 -7.56 12.24
CA THR A 16 1.00 -7.47 12.74
C THR A 16 1.49 -6.02 12.73
N LEU A 17 1.30 -5.31 11.62
CA LEU A 17 1.71 -3.90 11.50
C LEU A 17 0.92 -2.99 12.46
N LEU A 18 -0.41 -3.15 12.54
CA LEU A 18 -1.23 -2.38 13.47
C LEU A 18 -0.96 -2.75 14.94
N GLY A 19 -0.75 -4.03 15.24
CA GLY A 19 -0.40 -4.52 16.58
C GLY A 19 0.94 -4.01 17.08
N SER A 20 1.87 -3.68 16.17
CA SER A 20 3.14 -3.02 16.50
C SER A 20 3.03 -1.51 16.75
N GLY A 21 1.84 -0.92 16.61
CA GLY A 21 1.59 0.51 16.84
C GLY A 21 1.92 1.42 15.65
N VAL A 22 2.14 0.85 14.46
CA VAL A 22 2.41 1.63 13.24
C VAL A 22 1.14 2.37 12.81
N TRP A 23 1.33 3.60 12.30
CA TRP A 23 0.23 4.40 11.77
C TRP A 23 -0.54 3.68 10.65
N VAL A 24 -1.87 3.80 10.64
CA VAL A 24 -2.76 2.99 9.80
C VAL A 24 -2.40 3.05 8.31
N GLY A 25 -2.13 4.22 7.75
CA GLY A 25 -1.80 4.29 6.32
C GLY A 25 -0.40 3.76 5.97
N LEU A 26 0.55 3.75 6.90
CA LEU A 26 1.83 3.06 6.71
C LEU A 26 1.62 1.54 6.75
N ALA A 27 0.72 1.06 7.62
CA ALA A 27 0.33 -0.35 7.64
C ALA A 27 -0.33 -0.77 6.31
N LEU A 28 -1.25 0.05 5.78
CA LEU A 28 -1.89 -0.20 4.48
C LEU A 28 -0.90 -0.16 3.31
N LEU A 29 0.10 0.73 3.35
CA LEU A 29 1.20 0.73 2.37
C LEU A 29 2.01 -0.56 2.42
N GLY A 30 2.31 -1.08 3.62
CA GLY A 30 3.00 -2.36 3.79
C GLY A 30 2.18 -3.53 3.24
N VAL A 31 0.88 -3.57 3.48
CA VAL A 31 -0.02 -4.59 2.92
C VAL A 31 -0.06 -4.52 1.38
N ALA A 32 -0.13 -3.31 0.82
CA ALA A 32 -0.11 -3.11 -0.63
C ALA A 32 1.22 -3.56 -1.26
N PHE A 33 2.35 -3.31 -0.60
CA PHE A 33 3.66 -3.79 -1.03
C PHE A 33 3.71 -5.33 -1.07
N VAL A 34 3.24 -6.00 -0.01
CA VAL A 34 3.17 -7.48 0.03
C VAL A 34 2.25 -8.02 -1.08
N GLY A 35 1.13 -7.37 -1.35
CA GLY A 35 0.24 -7.76 -2.44
C GLY A 35 0.89 -7.64 -3.82
N MET A 36 1.68 -6.61 -4.05
CA MET A 36 2.42 -6.45 -5.30
C MET A 36 3.47 -7.54 -5.46
N GLU A 37 4.29 -7.81 -4.44
CA GLU A 37 5.35 -8.84 -4.52
C GLU A 37 4.79 -10.27 -4.69
N LEU A 38 3.59 -10.55 -4.17
CA LEU A 38 2.97 -11.88 -4.28
C LEU A 38 2.24 -12.11 -5.62
N PHE A 39 1.67 -11.06 -6.22
CA PHE A 39 0.79 -11.19 -7.38
C PHE A 39 1.34 -10.59 -8.68
N THR A 40 2.44 -9.83 -8.65
CA THR A 40 3.07 -9.28 -9.85
C THR A 40 4.58 -9.55 -9.91
N SER A 41 5.08 -9.74 -11.13
CA SER A 41 6.52 -9.82 -11.41
C SER A 41 7.16 -8.45 -11.62
N ARG A 42 6.36 -7.37 -11.62
CA ARG A 42 6.86 -6.00 -11.75
C ARG A 42 7.47 -5.56 -10.41
N PRO A 43 8.66 -4.93 -10.38
CA PRO A 43 9.24 -4.40 -9.15
C PRO A 43 8.27 -3.48 -8.41
N ALA A 44 7.90 -3.84 -7.18
CA ALA A 44 6.89 -3.09 -6.43
C ALA A 44 7.37 -1.67 -6.08
N GLY A 45 8.65 -1.51 -5.71
CA GLY A 45 9.24 -0.22 -5.35
C GLY A 45 9.11 0.84 -6.45
N ASP A 46 9.59 0.53 -7.66
CA ASP A 46 9.54 1.46 -8.79
C ASP A 46 8.11 1.84 -9.18
N ALA A 47 7.20 0.86 -9.13
CA ALA A 47 5.79 1.08 -9.41
C ALA A 47 5.14 2.00 -8.37
N MET A 48 5.33 1.70 -7.09
CA MET A 48 4.68 2.43 -5.99
C MET A 48 5.22 3.86 -5.85
N ILE A 49 6.53 4.08 -6.03
CA ILE A 49 7.14 5.42 -5.93
C ILE A 49 6.49 6.39 -6.91
N THR A 50 6.36 5.97 -8.18
CA THR A 50 5.75 6.83 -9.21
C THR A 50 4.28 7.13 -8.90
N THR A 51 3.49 6.13 -8.50
CA THR A 51 2.09 6.32 -8.13
C THR A 51 1.92 7.24 -6.91
N ILE A 52 2.73 7.05 -5.87
CA ILE A 52 2.69 7.89 -4.67
C ILE A 52 3.02 9.34 -5.03
N TRP A 53 4.12 9.57 -5.75
CA TRP A 53 4.54 10.91 -6.16
C TRP A 53 3.51 11.62 -7.06
N THR A 54 2.97 10.90 -8.05
CA THR A 54 1.93 11.43 -8.93
C THR A 54 0.65 11.75 -8.16
N SER A 55 0.27 10.94 -7.17
CA SER A 55 -0.92 11.19 -6.34
C SER A 55 -0.79 12.46 -5.49
N SER A 56 0.41 12.79 -5.03
CA SER A 56 0.67 14.02 -4.26
C SER A 56 0.69 15.28 -5.15
N SER A 57 0.97 15.13 -6.44
CA SER A 57 1.05 16.23 -7.41
C SER A 57 -0.27 16.48 -8.16
N SER A 58 -1.41 16.25 -7.50
CA SER A 58 -2.72 16.50 -8.10
C SER A 58 -3.05 18.00 -8.09
N TRP A 59 -3.52 18.54 -9.21
CA TRP A 59 -3.94 19.93 -9.36
C TRP A 59 -5.07 20.36 -8.41
N THR A 60 -5.80 19.39 -7.86
CA THR A 60 -6.81 19.61 -6.81
C THR A 60 -6.19 19.92 -5.44
N LEU A 61 -4.94 19.51 -5.18
CA LEU A 61 -4.22 19.77 -3.92
C LEU A 61 -3.39 21.05 -3.95
N THR A 62 -3.01 21.55 -5.13
CA THR A 62 -2.59 22.95 -5.26
C THR A 62 -3.77 23.83 -4.94
N ALA A 63 -3.71 24.51 -3.78
CA ALA A 63 -4.63 25.59 -3.46
C ALA A 63 -4.62 26.57 -4.64
N LEU A 64 -5.64 26.50 -5.48
CA LEU A 64 -5.89 27.54 -6.46
C LEU A 64 -6.01 28.84 -5.64
N PRO A 65 -5.27 29.91 -5.97
CA PRO A 65 -5.34 31.16 -5.23
C PRO A 65 -6.76 31.75 -5.37
N LEU A 66 -7.62 31.38 -4.42
CA LEU A 66 -8.76 32.14 -3.96
C LEU A 66 -8.34 32.81 -2.65
#